data_AF-A0A918T8Z3-F1
#
_entry.id   AF-A0A918T8Z3-F1
#
_cell.length_a   1.000
_cell.length_b   1.000
_cell.length_c   1.000
_cell.angle_alpha   90.00
_cell.angle_beta   90.00
_cell.angle_gamma   90.00
#
_symmetry.space_group_name_H-M   'P 1'
#
loop_
_entity.id
_entity.type
_entity.pdbx_description
1 polymer ?
#
loop_
_entity_poly.entity_id
_entity_poly.type
_entity_poly.pdbx_seq_one_letter_code
_entity_poly.pdbx_strand_id
1 'polypeptide(L)'
;MSDEHTEHGEHTGTDGAAQGRVRLRDRPRSAAAAARAVLHDLRAVDGAVYGAVAATPTPALDAGLRRLSHTADHSKISFAVAAGLALFPGRPRRAALAGVGAIAIASASANLLGKRLVRRPRPDREAARVVVGRHVPMPESASFPSGHTASAVAFATAAGVVLPPVAVPLGLLAWAVGYSRVHTGVHYPGDVAAGAVLGLASGAASLAVGASLTHRRTPAS
;
A
#
# COMPACT_ATOMS: atom_id res chain seq x y z
N MET A 1 29.14 67.69 -46.42
CA MET A 1 27.89 67.14 -46.97
C MET A 1 28.20 66.80 -48.41
N SER A 2 28.76 65.61 -48.62
CA SER A 2 29.32 65.16 -49.89
C SER A 2 29.15 63.65 -49.94
N ASP A 3 28.37 63.20 -50.92
CA ASP A 3 28.17 61.81 -51.29
C ASP A 3 29.38 61.30 -52.11
N GLU A 4 29.87 60.11 -51.74
CA GLU A 4 30.71 59.18 -52.50
C GLU A 4 30.27 57.77 -52.04
N HIS A 5 30.24 56.70 -52.81
CA HIS A 5 30.72 56.36 -54.14
C HIS A 5 30.00 55.06 -54.57
N THR A 6 29.84 54.85 -55.86
CA THR A 6 29.45 53.57 -56.50
C THR A 6 30.70 52.75 -56.83
N GLU A 7 30.63 51.41 -56.74
CA GLU A 7 31.23 50.36 -57.64
C GLU A 7 31.37 49.01 -56.87
N HIS A 8 30.78 47.88 -57.31
CA HIS A 8 31.10 46.87 -58.37
C HIS A 8 31.79 45.59 -57.86
N GLY A 9 31.23 44.43 -58.28
CA GLY A 9 31.88 43.10 -58.49
C GLY A 9 32.37 42.35 -57.25
N GLU A 10 32.53 41.02 -57.19
CA GLU A 10 32.16 39.87 -58.01
C GLU A 10 32.48 38.61 -57.17
N HIS A 11 31.97 37.45 -57.60
CA HIS A 11 32.07 36.08 -57.07
C HIS A 11 33.42 35.62 -56.49
N THR A 12 33.36 34.81 -55.43
CA THR A 12 34.03 33.48 -55.21
C THR A 12 33.47 32.93 -53.89
N GLY A 13 32.90 31.72 -53.78
CA GLY A 13 33.56 30.43 -53.96
C GLY A 13 33.74 29.76 -52.58
N THR A 14 33.20 28.54 -52.46
CA THR A 14 33.56 27.45 -51.52
C THR A 14 33.30 27.62 -50.01
N ASP A 15 32.37 26.80 -49.50
CA ASP A 15 32.64 25.72 -48.53
C ASP A 15 31.57 25.55 -47.46
N GLY A 16 31.32 24.29 -47.12
CA GLY A 16 30.67 23.96 -45.85
C GLY A 16 29.26 23.41 -45.96
N ALA A 17 29.09 22.37 -46.76
CA ALA A 17 28.12 21.33 -46.47
C ALA A 17 28.37 20.76 -45.06
N ALA A 18 27.80 21.39 -44.04
CA ALA A 18 27.80 20.87 -42.67
C ALA A 18 26.59 21.41 -41.89
N GLN A 19 25.40 21.34 -42.49
CA GLN A 19 24.16 21.20 -41.73
C GLN A 19 24.11 19.79 -41.13
N GLY A 20 25.09 19.52 -40.26
CA GLY A 20 25.19 18.34 -39.44
C GLY A 20 24.12 18.40 -38.38
N ARG A 21 22.94 17.88 -38.72
CA ARG A 21 22.12 17.01 -37.88
C ARG A 21 22.55 16.99 -36.41
N VAL A 22 22.16 18.00 -35.62
CA VAL A 22 21.86 17.73 -34.22
C VAL A 22 20.47 17.12 -34.22
N ARG A 23 20.41 15.87 -34.69
CA ARG A 23 19.36 14.94 -34.28
C ARG A 23 19.43 14.99 -32.77
N LEU A 24 18.41 15.57 -32.15
CA LEU A 24 18.02 15.31 -30.77
C LEU A 24 18.05 13.79 -30.63
N ARG A 25 19.19 13.26 -30.15
CA ARG A 25 19.30 11.89 -29.71
C ARG A 25 18.43 11.86 -28.47
N ASP A 26 17.16 11.52 -28.65
CA ASP A 26 16.34 10.89 -27.63
C ASP A 26 17.16 9.70 -27.12
N ARG A 27 17.98 9.95 -26.09
CA ARG A 27 18.67 8.88 -25.40
C ARG A 27 17.57 8.04 -24.76
N PRO A 28 17.55 6.71 -24.97
CA PRO A 28 16.61 5.88 -24.24
C PRO A 28 16.88 6.13 -22.75
N ARG A 29 15.86 6.65 -22.04
CA ARG A 29 15.91 6.75 -20.58
C ARG A 29 16.31 5.37 -20.08
N SER A 30 17.47 5.25 -19.42
CA SER A 30 17.90 3.95 -18.90
C SER A 30 16.75 3.33 -18.10
N ALA A 31 16.60 2.00 -18.12
CA ALA A 31 15.48 1.34 -17.43
C ALA A 31 15.37 1.80 -15.95
N ALA A 32 16.51 2.10 -15.31
CA ALA A 32 16.58 2.68 -13.97
C ALA A 32 16.05 4.13 -13.88
N ALA A 33 16.24 4.97 -14.91
CA ALA A 33 15.64 6.30 -14.96
C ALA A 33 14.14 6.24 -15.21
N ALA A 34 13.67 5.36 -16.10
CA ALA A 34 12.25 5.12 -16.32
C ALA A 34 11.57 4.60 -15.04
N ALA A 35 12.17 3.62 -14.35
CA ALA A 35 11.66 3.10 -13.09
C ALA A 35 11.60 4.17 -11.99
N ARG A 36 12.62 5.04 -11.89
CA ARG A 36 12.61 6.17 -10.95
C ARG A 36 11.50 7.18 -11.25
N ALA A 37 11.25 7.48 -12.52
CA ALA A 37 10.16 8.35 -12.93
C ALA A 37 8.79 7.75 -12.55
N VAL A 38 8.56 6.47 -12.87
CA VAL A 38 7.33 5.77 -12.49
C VAL A 38 7.12 5.77 -10.97
N LEU A 39 8.17 5.47 -10.20
CA LEU A 39 8.10 5.50 -8.73
C LEU A 39 7.79 6.89 -8.18
N HIS A 40 8.32 7.95 -8.82
CA HIS A 40 8.00 9.32 -8.48
C HIS A 40 6.53 9.63 -8.74
N ASP A 41 6.02 9.27 -9.91
CA ASP A 41 4.62 9.50 -10.30
C ASP A 41 3.65 8.75 -9.38
N LEU A 42 3.96 7.49 -9.04
CA LEU A 42 3.18 6.71 -8.07
C LEU A 42 3.14 7.37 -6.70
N ARG A 43 4.26 7.91 -6.22
CA ARG A 43 4.31 8.64 -4.93
C ARG A 43 3.50 9.93 -4.98
N ALA A 44 3.52 10.63 -6.11
CA ALA A 44 2.74 11.85 -6.31
C ALA A 44 1.24 11.55 -6.29
N VAL A 45 0.79 10.50 -7.00
CA VAL A 45 -0.61 10.03 -6.98
C VAL A 45 -1.02 9.60 -5.57
N ASP A 46 -0.19 8.81 -4.88
CA ASP A 46 -0.47 8.34 -3.52
C ASP A 46 -0.61 9.51 -2.52
N GLY A 47 0.25 10.52 -2.66
CA GLY A 47 0.16 11.77 -1.91
C GLY A 47 -1.09 12.59 -2.24
N ALA A 48 -1.47 12.69 -3.51
CA ALA A 48 -2.66 13.42 -3.95
C ALA A 48 -3.95 12.77 -3.44
N VAL A 49 -4.05 11.44 -3.51
CA VAL A 49 -5.20 10.69 -2.97
C VAL A 49 -5.28 10.88 -1.46
N TYR A 50 -4.15 10.78 -0.75
CA TYR A 50 -4.11 11.07 0.68
C TYR A 50 -4.55 12.50 1.00
N GLY A 51 -4.05 13.50 0.27
CA GLY A 51 -4.42 14.91 0.44
C GLY A 51 -5.92 15.15 0.22
N ALA A 52 -6.52 14.50 -0.78
CA ALA A 52 -7.96 14.57 -1.03
C ALA A 52 -8.77 14.01 0.15
N VAL A 53 -8.38 12.85 0.70
CA VAL A 53 -9.02 12.28 1.90
C VAL A 53 -8.86 13.20 3.11
N ALA A 54 -7.66 13.75 3.32
CA ALA A 54 -7.36 14.66 4.42
C ALA A 54 -8.21 15.94 4.36
N ALA A 55 -8.36 16.52 3.16
CA ALA A 55 -9.09 17.78 2.94
C ALA A 55 -10.61 17.64 2.95
N THR A 56 -11.15 16.44 2.70
CA THR A 56 -12.61 16.22 2.61
C THR A 56 -13.24 16.17 4.02
N PRO A 57 -14.18 17.07 4.38
CA PRO A 57 -14.86 17.04 5.68
C PRO A 57 -15.83 15.86 5.79
N THR A 58 -15.70 15.04 6.83
CA THR A 58 -16.58 13.87 7.07
C THR A 58 -16.94 13.71 8.56
N PRO A 59 -17.53 14.73 9.20
CA PRO A 59 -17.74 14.73 10.66
C PRO A 59 -18.54 13.53 11.16
N ALA A 60 -19.50 13.05 10.36
CA ALA A 60 -20.30 11.87 10.68
C ALA A 60 -19.49 10.56 10.76
N LEU A 61 -18.37 10.47 10.02
CA LEU A 61 -17.53 9.27 9.96
C LEU A 61 -16.35 9.33 10.93
N ASP A 62 -15.90 10.53 11.29
CA ASP A 62 -14.64 10.75 12.00
C ASP A 62 -14.54 10.00 13.33
N ALA A 63 -15.60 10.06 14.14
CA ALA A 63 -15.63 9.37 15.43
C ALA A 63 -15.60 7.84 15.29
N GLY A 64 -16.36 7.30 14.33
CA GLY A 64 -16.43 5.87 14.07
C GLY A 64 -15.10 5.32 13.54
N LEU A 65 -14.51 6.00 12.56
CA LEU A 65 -13.24 5.60 11.96
C LEU A 65 -12.06 5.77 12.91
N ARG A 66 -12.07 6.80 13.76
CA ARG A 66 -11.07 6.95 14.84
C ARG A 66 -11.14 5.80 15.82
N ARG A 67 -12.34 5.45 16.29
CA ARG A 67 -12.56 4.30 17.19
C ARG A 67 -12.13 2.99 16.54
N LEU A 68 -12.50 2.78 15.27
CA LEU A 68 -12.12 1.61 14.50
C LEU A 68 -10.59 1.49 14.37
N SER A 69 -9.90 2.60 14.08
CA SER A 69 -8.44 2.60 14.00
C SER A 69 -7.80 2.22 15.33
N HIS A 70 -8.35 2.71 16.45
CA HIS A 70 -7.85 2.44 17.80
C HIS A 70 -8.14 1.01 18.29
N THR A 71 -9.25 0.41 17.86
CA THR A 71 -9.59 -0.99 18.17
C THR A 71 -8.91 -1.97 17.23
N ALA A 72 -8.57 -1.55 16.01
CA ALA A 72 -7.78 -2.35 15.09
C ALA A 72 -6.33 -2.53 15.56
N ASP A 73 -5.83 -1.66 16.46
CA ASP A 73 -4.50 -1.78 17.02
C ASP A 73 -4.26 -3.15 17.64
N HIS A 74 -3.08 -3.71 17.39
CA HIS A 74 -2.67 -5.05 17.86
C HIS A 74 -3.58 -6.21 17.39
N SER A 75 -4.33 -6.03 16.29
CA SER A 75 -5.25 -7.03 15.75
C SER A 75 -6.37 -7.47 16.71
N LYS A 76 -6.73 -6.63 17.70
CA LYS A 76 -7.73 -6.98 18.73
C LYS A 76 -9.08 -7.38 18.14
N ILE A 77 -9.54 -6.68 17.10
CA ILE A 77 -10.80 -7.02 16.42
C ILE A 77 -10.74 -8.44 15.84
N SER A 78 -9.67 -8.77 15.11
CA SER A 78 -9.51 -10.09 14.51
C SER A 78 -9.41 -11.19 15.56
N PHE A 79 -8.71 -10.95 16.68
CA PHE A 79 -8.65 -11.89 17.80
C PHE A 79 -9.99 -12.06 18.52
N ALA A 80 -10.77 -10.99 18.67
CA ALA A 80 -12.12 -11.07 19.24
C ALA A 80 -13.05 -11.92 18.36
N VAL A 81 -13.02 -11.71 17.03
CA VAL A 81 -13.76 -12.55 16.09
C VAL A 81 -13.26 -14.00 16.14
N ALA A 82 -11.94 -14.21 16.16
CA ALA A 82 -11.36 -15.55 16.26
C ALA A 82 -11.82 -16.28 17.53
N ALA A 83 -11.84 -15.58 18.67
CA ALA A 83 -12.34 -16.12 19.94
C ALA A 83 -13.80 -16.53 19.83
N GLY A 84 -14.67 -15.68 19.27
CA GLY A 84 -16.08 -16.00 19.04
C GLY A 84 -16.27 -17.21 18.11
N LEU A 85 -15.52 -17.28 17.02
CA LEU A 85 -15.54 -18.43 16.11
C LEU A 85 -15.03 -19.72 16.78
N ALA A 86 -14.05 -19.63 17.67
CA ALA A 86 -13.44 -20.78 18.35
C ALA A 86 -14.38 -21.49 19.33
N LEU A 87 -15.41 -20.79 19.83
CA LEU A 87 -16.45 -21.36 20.71
C LEU A 87 -17.26 -22.46 20.00
N PHE A 88 -17.38 -22.41 18.68
CA PHE A 88 -18.16 -23.37 17.91
C PHE A 88 -17.26 -24.43 17.27
N PRO A 89 -17.47 -25.74 17.53
CA PRO A 89 -16.64 -26.80 16.97
C PRO A 89 -16.81 -26.90 15.44
N GLY A 90 -15.88 -27.61 14.79
CA GLY A 90 -15.93 -27.86 13.34
C GLY A 90 -15.36 -26.70 12.51
N ARG A 91 -16.10 -26.28 11.48
CA ARG A 91 -15.64 -25.25 10.52
C ARG A 91 -15.31 -23.90 11.18
N PRO A 92 -16.12 -23.34 12.11
CA PRO A 92 -15.81 -22.06 12.76
C PRO A 92 -14.47 -22.06 13.51
N ARG A 93 -14.21 -23.08 14.36
CA ARG A 93 -12.92 -23.22 15.05
C ARG A 93 -11.75 -23.36 14.08
N ARG A 94 -11.91 -24.11 12.98
CA ARG A 94 -10.86 -24.21 11.93
C ARG A 94 -10.61 -22.86 11.26
N ALA A 95 -11.65 -22.07 11.01
CA ALA A 95 -11.53 -20.73 10.45
C ALA A 95 -10.78 -19.78 11.41
N ALA A 96 -11.08 -19.86 12.70
CA ALA A 96 -10.37 -19.11 13.74
C ALA A 96 -8.87 -19.45 13.74
N LEU A 97 -8.51 -20.74 13.75
CA LEU A 97 -7.12 -21.19 13.74
C LEU A 97 -6.37 -20.77 12.47
N ALA A 98 -6.99 -20.96 11.30
CA ALA A 98 -6.41 -20.53 10.02
C ALA A 98 -6.21 -19.00 9.98
N GLY A 99 -7.20 -18.25 10.47
CA GLY A 99 -7.14 -16.80 10.59
C GLY A 99 -6.02 -16.33 11.53
N VAL A 100 -5.89 -16.91 12.72
CA VAL A 100 -4.81 -16.56 13.66
C VAL A 100 -3.44 -16.91 13.10
N GLY A 101 -3.30 -18.07 12.45
CA GLY A 101 -2.07 -18.43 11.73
C GLY A 101 -1.71 -17.42 10.66
N ALA A 102 -2.71 -16.92 9.91
CA ALA A 102 -2.50 -15.91 8.89
C ALA A 102 -2.06 -14.56 9.46
N ILE A 103 -2.61 -14.12 10.59
CA ILE A 103 -2.16 -12.91 11.31
C ILE A 103 -0.71 -13.02 11.73
N ALA A 104 -0.29 -14.18 12.25
CA ALA A 104 1.09 -14.41 12.67
C ALA A 104 2.06 -14.29 11.49
N ILE A 105 1.74 -14.92 10.34
CA ILE A 105 2.53 -14.84 9.11
C ILE A 105 2.59 -13.38 8.60
N ALA A 106 1.45 -12.69 8.56
CA ALA A 106 1.37 -11.30 8.11
C ALA A 106 2.19 -10.36 8.99
N SER A 107 2.10 -10.50 10.31
CA SER A 107 2.81 -9.68 11.28
C SER A 107 4.32 -9.88 11.19
N ALA A 108 4.78 -11.14 11.12
CA ALA A 108 6.19 -11.46 10.95
C ALA A 108 6.74 -10.89 9.63
N SER A 109 5.98 -11.06 8.54
CA SER A 109 6.37 -10.56 7.22
C SER A 109 6.39 -9.04 7.18
N ALA A 110 5.38 -8.36 7.70
CA ALA A 110 5.31 -6.90 7.74
C ALA A 110 6.47 -6.30 8.56
N ASN A 111 6.81 -6.90 9.70
CA ASN A 111 7.95 -6.46 10.51
C ASN A 111 9.29 -6.68 9.78
N LEU A 112 9.45 -7.81 9.08
CA LEU A 112 10.66 -8.11 8.32
C LEU A 112 10.83 -7.16 7.13
N LEU A 113 9.77 -6.97 6.36
CA LEU A 113 9.73 -6.09 5.21
C LEU A 113 9.92 -4.64 5.65
N GLY A 114 9.25 -4.19 6.71
CA GLY A 114 9.42 -2.84 7.26
C GLY A 114 10.84 -2.55 7.74
N LYS A 115 11.57 -3.56 8.23
CA LYS A 115 13.00 -3.43 8.57
C LYS A 115 13.93 -3.37 7.36
N ARG A 116 13.55 -3.94 6.21
CA ARG A 116 14.43 -4.14 5.04
C ARG A 116 14.11 -3.23 3.84
N LEU A 117 12.84 -2.88 3.63
CA LEU A 117 12.31 -2.32 2.37
C LEU A 117 11.96 -0.83 2.46
N VAL A 118 12.85 0.00 3.01
CA VAL A 118 12.77 1.48 3.01
C VAL A 118 12.04 2.09 4.23
N ARG A 119 12.71 3.05 4.87
CA ARG A 119 12.09 4.03 5.78
C ARG A 119 11.24 5.00 4.95
N ARG A 120 10.07 4.57 4.48
CA ARG A 120 9.12 5.52 3.89
C ARG A 120 8.66 6.47 5.01
N PRO A 121 8.80 7.79 4.87
CA PRO A 121 8.24 8.70 5.86
C PRO A 121 6.72 8.54 5.88
N ARG A 122 6.12 8.59 7.08
CA ARG A 122 4.67 8.61 7.27
C ARG A 122 4.07 9.86 6.63
N PRO A 123 2.76 9.88 6.31
CA PRO A 123 2.10 11.11 5.90
C PRO A 123 2.25 12.20 6.96
N ASP A 124 2.60 13.40 6.52
CA ASP A 124 2.57 14.59 7.36
C ASP A 124 1.13 15.08 7.48
N ARG A 125 0.55 14.84 8.65
CA ARG A 125 -0.84 15.21 8.96
C ARG A 125 -1.04 16.71 9.10
N GLU A 126 0.00 17.42 9.55
CA GLU A 126 -0.05 18.86 9.77
C GLU A 126 0.00 19.58 8.43
N ALA A 127 0.94 19.19 7.57
CA ALA A 127 1.03 19.71 6.21
C ALA A 127 -0.24 19.40 5.40
N ALA A 128 -0.83 18.21 5.57
CA ALA A 128 -2.08 17.82 4.92
C ALA A 128 -3.34 18.36 5.61
N ARG A 129 -3.21 19.13 6.70
CA ARG A 129 -4.32 19.74 7.46
C ARG A 129 -5.39 18.73 7.91
N VAL A 130 -4.97 17.53 8.30
CA VAL A 130 -5.90 16.52 8.82
C VAL A 130 -6.56 17.04 10.10
N VAL A 131 -7.89 17.05 10.11
CA VAL A 131 -8.69 17.50 11.26
C VAL A 131 -8.27 16.78 12.55
N VAL A 132 -8.04 17.53 13.64
CA VAL A 132 -7.58 17.00 14.94
C VAL A 132 -8.49 15.88 15.46
N GLY A 133 -9.80 15.98 15.23
CA GLY A 133 -10.78 14.96 15.58
C GLY A 133 -10.55 13.58 14.93
N ARG A 134 -9.69 13.48 13.91
CA ARG A 134 -9.30 12.21 13.26
C ARG A 134 -8.01 11.62 13.81
N HIS A 135 -7.25 12.35 14.63
CA HIS A 135 -5.92 11.92 15.03
C HIS A 135 -5.97 10.68 15.92
N VAL A 136 -5.02 9.79 15.69
CA VAL A 136 -4.66 8.65 16.55
C VAL A 136 -3.16 8.72 16.84
N PRO A 137 -2.68 8.10 17.94
CA PRO A 137 -1.24 8.04 18.22
C PRO A 137 -0.46 7.60 16.99
N MET A 138 0.60 8.32 16.63
CA MET A 138 1.45 7.95 15.51
C MET A 138 2.26 6.70 15.90
N PRO A 139 2.15 5.58 15.16
CA PRO A 139 2.92 4.39 15.53
C PRO A 139 4.43 4.61 15.36
N GLU A 140 5.26 4.05 16.23
CA GLU A 140 6.72 4.25 16.19
C GLU A 140 7.44 3.31 15.20
N SER A 141 6.75 2.27 14.73
CA SER A 141 7.29 1.28 13.79
C SER A 141 7.22 1.73 12.32
N ALA A 142 7.83 0.96 11.40
CA ALA A 142 7.86 1.26 9.97
C ALA A 142 6.44 1.55 9.40
N SER A 143 6.38 2.47 8.44
CA SER A 143 5.13 2.90 7.78
C SER A 143 4.68 1.95 6.67
N PHE A 144 5.61 1.22 6.06
CA PHE A 144 5.36 0.37 4.90
C PHE A 144 5.79 -1.08 5.17
N PRO A 145 4.96 -2.07 4.81
CA PRO A 145 3.53 -1.96 4.49
C PRO A 145 2.67 -1.74 5.75
N SER A 146 1.38 -1.40 5.58
CA SER A 146 0.45 -1.27 6.71
C SER A 146 0.22 -2.62 7.40
N GLY A 147 0.77 -2.80 8.61
CA GLY A 147 0.63 -4.04 9.40
C GLY A 147 -0.80 -4.33 9.87
N HIS A 148 -1.58 -3.27 10.16
CA HIS A 148 -3.00 -3.39 10.53
C HIS A 148 -3.83 -3.92 9.36
N THR A 149 -3.61 -3.37 8.18
CA THR A 149 -4.28 -3.82 6.95
C THR A 149 -3.85 -5.24 6.61
N ALA A 150 -2.55 -5.54 6.68
CA ALA A 150 -2.04 -6.89 6.40
C ALA A 150 -2.66 -7.94 7.30
N SER A 151 -2.74 -7.68 8.61
CA SER A 151 -3.32 -8.62 9.57
C SER A 151 -4.83 -8.80 9.38
N ALA A 152 -5.57 -7.70 9.16
CA ALA A 152 -7.02 -7.76 8.94
C ALA A 152 -7.38 -8.52 7.66
N VAL A 153 -6.68 -8.23 6.56
CA VAL A 153 -6.88 -8.93 5.27
C VAL A 153 -6.45 -10.40 5.39
N ALA A 154 -5.32 -10.70 6.02
CA ALA A 154 -4.86 -12.09 6.24
C ALA A 154 -5.90 -12.93 6.99
N PHE A 155 -6.45 -12.37 8.08
CA PHE A 155 -7.51 -13.01 8.85
C PHE A 155 -8.76 -13.24 8.00
N ALA A 156 -9.24 -12.20 7.30
CA ALA A 156 -10.43 -12.27 6.46
C ALA A 156 -10.29 -13.32 5.34
N THR A 157 -9.13 -13.38 4.68
CA THR A 157 -8.83 -14.35 3.64
C THR A 157 -8.85 -15.78 4.17
N ALA A 158 -8.07 -16.07 5.22
CA ALA A 158 -7.97 -17.44 5.74
C ALA A 158 -9.29 -17.91 6.38
N ALA A 159 -9.91 -17.08 7.23
CA ALA A 159 -11.17 -17.42 7.86
C ALA A 159 -12.31 -17.54 6.83
N GLY A 160 -12.36 -16.63 5.85
CA GLY A 160 -13.38 -16.63 4.80
C GLY A 160 -13.31 -17.85 3.88
N VAL A 161 -12.12 -18.34 3.54
CA VAL A 161 -11.99 -19.58 2.76
C VAL A 161 -12.48 -20.80 3.54
N VAL A 162 -12.22 -20.87 4.85
CA VAL A 162 -12.63 -22.01 5.69
C VAL A 162 -14.12 -21.94 6.07
N LEU A 163 -14.65 -20.73 6.26
CA LEU A 163 -16.06 -20.47 6.59
C LEU A 163 -16.62 -19.39 5.65
N PRO A 164 -17.10 -19.76 4.44
CA PRO A 164 -17.55 -18.82 3.41
C PRO A 164 -18.54 -17.73 3.87
N PRO A 165 -19.51 -18.01 4.77
CA PRO A 165 -20.44 -16.97 5.25
C PRO A 165 -19.77 -15.77 5.92
N VAL A 166 -18.56 -15.91 6.47
CA VAL A 166 -17.85 -14.77 7.11
C VAL A 166 -16.96 -14.01 6.13
N ALA A 167 -16.77 -14.48 4.89
CA ALA A 167 -15.83 -13.88 3.94
C ALA A 167 -16.19 -12.42 3.61
N VAL A 168 -17.45 -12.15 3.27
CA VAL A 168 -17.90 -10.78 2.93
C VAL A 168 -17.86 -9.86 4.16
N PRO A 169 -18.43 -10.21 5.33
CA PRO A 169 -18.34 -9.36 6.52
C PRO A 169 -16.89 -9.05 6.94
N LEU A 170 -16.00 -10.04 6.93
CA LEU A 170 -14.60 -9.85 7.29
C LEU A 170 -13.84 -9.06 6.23
N GLY A 171 -14.15 -9.23 4.95
CA GLY A 171 -13.60 -8.42 3.86
C GLY A 171 -13.97 -6.95 4.01
N LEU A 172 -15.23 -6.63 4.29
CA LEU A 172 -15.70 -5.26 4.55
C LEU A 172 -15.03 -4.67 5.79
N LEU A 173 -14.89 -5.44 6.86
CA LEU A 173 -14.18 -5.02 8.06
C LEU A 173 -12.71 -4.73 7.78
N ALA A 174 -12.01 -5.59 7.02
CA ALA A 174 -10.62 -5.40 6.65
C ALA A 174 -10.44 -4.15 5.77
N TRP A 175 -11.38 -3.92 4.83
CA TRP A 175 -11.42 -2.69 4.03
C TRP A 175 -11.60 -1.46 4.92
N ALA A 176 -12.56 -1.48 5.86
CA ALA A 176 -12.81 -0.38 6.77
C ALA A 176 -11.61 -0.09 7.69
N VAL A 177 -10.91 -1.13 8.16
CA VAL A 177 -9.65 -0.99 8.89
C VAL A 177 -8.61 -0.28 8.01
N GLY A 178 -8.40 -0.74 6.78
CA GLY A 178 -7.47 -0.11 5.83
C GLY A 178 -7.80 1.36 5.58
N TYR A 179 -9.06 1.67 5.28
CA TYR A 179 -9.51 3.04 5.08
C TYR A 179 -9.30 3.92 6.32
N SER A 180 -9.60 3.40 7.53
CA SER A 180 -9.41 4.16 8.77
C SER A 180 -7.95 4.60 8.97
N ARG A 181 -6.97 3.85 8.46
CA ARG A 181 -5.54 4.20 8.55
C ARG A 181 -5.16 5.37 7.63
N VAL A 182 -5.77 5.45 6.44
CA VAL A 182 -5.64 6.62 5.56
C VAL A 182 -6.35 7.81 6.18
N HIS A 183 -7.58 7.60 6.64
CA HIS A 183 -8.47 8.62 7.22
C HIS A 183 -7.86 9.34 8.43
N THR A 184 -7.24 8.56 9.32
CA THR A 184 -6.57 9.07 10.52
C THR A 184 -5.16 9.60 10.25
N GLY A 185 -4.69 9.50 9.00
CA GLY A 185 -3.41 10.03 8.55
C GLY A 185 -2.18 9.32 9.07
N VAL A 186 -2.28 8.03 9.42
CA VAL A 186 -1.11 7.20 9.78
C VAL A 186 -0.47 6.52 8.57
N HIS A 187 -1.18 6.36 7.46
CA HIS A 187 -0.69 5.62 6.30
C HIS A 187 -1.15 6.27 5.00
N TYR A 188 -0.33 6.15 3.97
CA TYR A 188 -0.76 6.46 2.62
C TYR A 188 -1.59 5.31 2.03
N PRO A 189 -2.48 5.57 1.05
CA PRO A 189 -3.20 4.53 0.31
C PRO A 189 -2.30 3.39 -0.21
N GLY A 190 -1.09 3.70 -0.69
CA GLY A 190 -0.11 2.74 -1.15
C GLY A 190 0.41 1.81 -0.04
N ASP A 191 0.53 2.30 1.20
CA ASP A 191 0.91 1.45 2.35
C ASP A 191 -0.20 0.44 2.66
N VAL A 192 -1.45 0.86 2.54
CA VAL A 192 -2.66 0.04 2.74
C VAL A 192 -2.79 -0.99 1.62
N ALA A 193 -2.60 -0.62 0.36
CA ALA A 193 -2.62 -1.54 -0.76
C ALA A 193 -1.53 -2.62 -0.63
N ALA A 194 -0.29 -2.24 -0.32
CA ALA A 194 0.79 -3.19 -0.06
C ALA A 194 0.49 -4.09 1.15
N GLY A 195 -0.10 -3.54 2.20
CA GLY A 195 -0.59 -4.30 3.35
C GLY A 195 -1.64 -5.34 2.93
N ALA A 196 -2.60 -4.97 2.09
CA ALA A 196 -3.63 -5.89 1.60
C ALA A 196 -3.04 -7.05 0.79
N VAL A 197 -2.09 -6.77 -0.13
CA VAL A 197 -1.38 -7.80 -0.90
C VAL A 197 -0.64 -8.75 0.04
N LEU A 198 0.10 -8.22 1.01
CA LEU A 198 0.80 -9.03 2.01
C LEU A 198 -0.18 -9.89 2.82
N GLY A 199 -1.34 -9.33 3.18
CA GLY A 199 -2.39 -10.01 3.90
C GLY A 199 -2.97 -11.19 3.10
N LEU A 200 -3.32 -10.97 1.83
CA LEU A 200 -3.80 -12.02 0.92
C LEU A 200 -2.80 -13.18 0.82
N ALA A 201 -1.51 -12.85 0.61
CA ALA A 201 -0.43 -13.85 0.55
C ALA A 201 -0.28 -14.62 1.87
N SER A 202 -0.37 -13.94 3.01
CA SER A 202 -0.28 -14.55 4.34
C SER A 202 -1.47 -15.46 4.64
N GLY A 203 -2.68 -15.06 4.22
CA GLY A 203 -3.89 -15.88 4.30
C GLY A 203 -3.76 -17.17 3.48
N ALA A 204 -3.31 -17.06 2.24
CA ALA A 204 -3.05 -18.22 1.38
C ALA A 204 -1.99 -19.16 1.97
N ALA A 205 -0.89 -18.60 2.51
CA ALA A 205 0.17 -19.38 3.15
C ALA A 205 -0.34 -20.15 4.38
N SER A 206 -1.15 -19.51 5.23
CA SER A 206 -1.75 -20.17 6.40
C SER A 206 -2.61 -21.37 6.01
N LEU A 207 -3.43 -21.22 4.97
CA LEU A 207 -4.27 -22.29 4.43
C LEU A 207 -3.43 -23.46 3.89
N ALA A 208 -2.37 -23.16 3.14
CA ALA A 208 -1.47 -24.17 2.58
C ALA A 208 -0.75 -24.98 3.67
N VAL A 209 -0.29 -24.31 4.74
CA VAL A 209 0.28 -24.97 5.92
C VAL A 209 -0.74 -25.88 6.60
N GLY A 210 -1.96 -25.40 6.81
CA GLY A 210 -3.05 -26.18 7.42
C GLY A 210 -3.41 -27.43 6.61
N ALA A 211 -3.46 -27.32 5.28
CA ALA A 211 -3.70 -28.46 4.39
C ALA A 211 -2.57 -29.51 4.49
N SER A 212 -1.32 -29.05 4.47
CA SER A 212 -0.13 -29.91 4.57
C SER A 212 -0.07 -30.71 5.88
N LEU A 213 -0.46 -30.09 6.99
CA LEU A 213 -0.49 -30.74 8.30
C LEU A 213 -1.61 -31.78 8.41
N THR A 214 -2.72 -31.59 7.70
CA THR A 214 -3.83 -32.55 7.68
C THR A 214 -3.46 -33.77 6.85
N HIS A 215 -2.79 -33.57 5.70
CA HIS A 215 -2.38 -34.64 4.81
C HIS A 215 -1.28 -35.55 5.40
N ARG A 216 -0.46 -35.05 6.32
CA ARG A 216 0.56 -35.83 7.05
C ARG A 216 -0.01 -36.71 8.17
N ARG A 217 -1.26 -36.49 8.60
CA ARG A 217 -1.89 -37.22 9.71
C ARG A 217 -2.68 -38.45 9.27
N THR A 218 -2.81 -38.70 7.97
CA THR A 218 -3.40 -39.92 7.42
C THR A 218 -2.31 -40.79 6.79
N PRO A 219 -1.51 -41.54 7.57
CA PRO A 219 -0.81 -42.70 7.04
C PRO A 219 -1.85 -43.77 6.68
N ALA A 220 -1.68 -44.39 5.51
CA ALA A 220 -2.55 -45.43 4.99
C ALA A 220 -2.69 -46.58 5.99
N SER A 221 -3.93 -46.97 6.25
CA SER A 221 -4.33 -48.20 6.93
C SER A 221 -5.23 -49.00 6.00
#